data_AF-A0A160KPI5-F1
#
_entry.id   AF-A0A160KPI5-F1
#
_cell.length_a   1.000
_cell.length_b   1.000
_cell.length_c   1.000
_cell.angle_alpha   90.00
_cell.angle_beta   90.00
_cell.angle_gamma   90.00
#
_symmetry.space_group_name_H-M   'P 1'
#
loop_
_entity.id
_entity.type
_entity.pdbx_description
1 polymer ?
#
loop_
_entity_poly.entity_id
_entity_poly.type
_entity_poly.pdbx_seq_one_letter_code
_entity_poly.pdbx_strand_id
1 'polypeptide(L)'
;MQVRSISDGIDPSTSTGRLMLGMLATLAEYERELIVERVNAGIAAARASGIRFGRPLSDPAVVTDKFAIAADARVRGRTAEDAARLAGWSRASLYRHQADAAWRAAAGEQAAPPVRNRPPFLDAVAEAGEASARLGAAPPA
;
A
#
# COMPACT_ATOMS: atom_id res chain seq x y z
N MET A 1 -24.23 5.79 29.52
CA MET A 1 -23.52 7.08 29.50
C MET A 1 -23.97 7.83 28.26
N GLN A 2 -24.40 9.09 28.39
CA GLN A 2 -24.94 9.89 27.28
C GLN A 2 -24.14 11.20 27.20
N VAL A 3 -23.80 11.64 25.98
CA VAL A 3 -22.96 12.82 25.74
C VAL A 3 -23.84 13.95 25.23
N ARG A 4 -23.69 15.14 25.82
CA ARG A 4 -24.42 16.36 25.44
C ARG A 4 -23.42 17.48 25.19
N SER A 5 -23.59 18.24 24.12
CA SER A 5 -22.82 19.46 23.90
C SER A 5 -23.41 20.60 24.75
N ILE A 6 -22.59 21.21 25.60
CA ILE A 6 -22.98 22.37 26.41
C ILE A 6 -22.93 23.65 25.56
N SER A 7 -21.91 23.79 24.73
CA SER A 7 -21.68 24.98 23.90
C SER A 7 -22.69 25.10 22.76
N ASP A 8 -22.98 23.99 22.08
CA ASP A 8 -23.89 23.99 20.92
C ASP A 8 -25.34 23.69 21.32
N GLY A 9 -25.57 23.37 22.60
CA GLY A 9 -26.88 23.00 23.14
C GLY A 9 -27.45 21.68 22.60
N ILE A 10 -26.65 20.86 21.91
CA ILE A 10 -27.11 19.63 21.26
C ILE A 10 -27.26 18.51 22.29
N ASP A 11 -28.52 18.08 22.50
CA ASP A 11 -28.89 16.98 23.38
C ASP A 11 -29.52 15.80 22.61
N PRO A 12 -28.83 14.64 22.52
CA PRO A 12 -29.33 13.46 21.80
C PRO A 12 -30.62 12.85 22.38
N SER A 13 -31.01 13.21 23.60
CA SER A 13 -32.27 12.75 24.20
C SER A 13 -33.51 13.42 23.57
N THR A 14 -33.32 14.59 22.94
CA THR A 14 -34.40 15.36 22.29
C THR A 14 -34.57 15.02 20.81
N SER A 15 -35.78 15.18 20.26
CA SER A 15 -36.03 14.98 18.82
C SER A 15 -35.19 15.94 17.95
N THR A 16 -35.12 17.21 18.34
CA THR A 16 -34.30 18.23 17.67
C THR A 16 -32.81 17.89 17.71
N GLY A 17 -32.28 17.47 18.86
CA GLY A 17 -30.87 17.12 18.97
C GLY A 17 -30.48 15.90 18.14
N ARG A 18 -31.37 14.89 18.05
CA ARG A 18 -31.15 13.75 17.12
C ARG A 18 -31.14 14.18 15.66
N LEU A 19 -32.04 15.09 15.26
CA LEU A 19 -32.06 15.64 13.91
C LEU A 19 -30.74 16.37 13.58
N MET A 20 -30.29 17.26 14.47
CA MET A 20 -29.05 18.01 14.28
C MET A 20 -27.84 17.08 14.17
N LEU A 21 -27.75 16.06 15.04
CA LEU A 21 -26.70 15.06 14.95
C LEU A 21 -26.74 14.27 13.65
N GLY A 22 -27.93 13.91 13.16
CA GLY A 22 -28.09 13.26 11.86
C GLY A 22 -27.58 14.12 10.72
N MET A 23 -27.94 15.41 10.69
CA MET A 23 -27.44 16.34 9.68
C MET A 23 -25.91 16.49 9.72
N LEU A 24 -25.34 16.63 10.92
CA LEU A 24 -23.89 16.71 11.09
C LEU A 24 -23.19 15.41 10.66
N ALA A 25 -23.79 14.25 10.93
CA ALA A 25 -23.26 12.97 10.46
C ALA A 25 -23.26 12.90 8.93
N THR A 26 -24.36 13.27 8.28
CA THR A 26 -24.42 13.28 6.80
C THR A 26 -23.43 14.27 6.17
N LEU A 27 -23.21 15.43 6.82
CA LEU A 27 -22.21 16.39 6.35
C LEU A 27 -20.79 15.84 6.52
N ALA A 28 -20.50 15.17 7.64
CA ALA A 28 -19.21 14.55 7.88
C ALA A 28 -18.91 13.42 6.88
N GLU A 29 -19.93 12.64 6.48
CA GLU A 29 -19.82 11.65 5.41
C GLU A 29 -19.48 12.30 4.07
N TYR A 30 -20.20 13.36 3.69
CA TYR A 30 -19.93 14.12 2.47
C TYR A 30 -18.50 14.70 2.43
N GLU A 31 -18.06 15.33 3.52
CA GLU A 31 -16.68 15.85 3.61
C GLU A 31 -15.64 14.73 3.49
N ARG A 32 -15.92 13.55 4.07
CA ARG A 32 -15.05 12.39 3.95
C ARG A 32 -14.92 11.93 2.50
N GLU A 33 -16.01 11.89 1.76
CA GLU A 33 -16.03 11.55 0.32
C GLU A 33 -15.19 12.53 -0.49
N LEU A 34 -15.37 13.84 -0.28
CA LEU A 34 -14.56 14.87 -0.97
C LEU A 34 -13.06 14.75 -0.69
N ILE A 35 -12.68 14.43 0.55
CA ILE A 35 -11.27 14.20 0.91
C ILE A 35 -10.72 12.98 0.14
N VAL A 36 -11.50 11.90 0.06
CA VAL A 36 -11.11 10.68 -0.65
C VAL A 36 -10.92 10.95 -2.14
N GLU A 37 -11.86 11.65 -2.77
CA GLU A 37 -11.77 12.06 -4.18
C GLU A 37 -10.48 12.85 -4.44
N ARG A 38 -10.20 13.85 -3.60
CA ARG A 38 -9.00 14.68 -3.72
C ARG A 38 -7.71 13.88 -3.55
N VAL A 39 -7.66 12.98 -2.58
CA VAL A 39 -6.48 12.12 -2.36
C VAL A 39 -6.26 11.20 -3.56
N ASN A 40 -7.32 10.61 -4.09
CA ASN A 40 -7.23 9.72 -5.26
C ASN A 40 -6.75 10.48 -6.51
N ALA A 41 -7.26 11.69 -6.75
CA ALA A 41 -6.78 12.54 -7.83
C ALA A 41 -5.28 12.88 -7.67
N GLY A 42 -4.84 13.19 -6.46
CA GLY A 42 -3.42 13.44 -6.16
C GLY A 42 -2.53 12.21 -6.38
N ILE A 43 -2.99 11.02 -5.94
CA ILE A 43 -2.28 9.76 -6.18
C ILE A 43 -2.19 9.47 -7.68
N ALA A 44 -3.25 9.69 -8.45
CA ALA A 44 -3.25 9.49 -9.89
C ALA A 44 -2.24 10.42 -10.59
N ALA A 45 -2.22 11.71 -10.25
CA ALA A 45 -1.27 12.67 -10.81
C ALA A 45 0.20 12.32 -10.45
N ALA A 46 0.45 11.92 -9.20
CA ALA A 46 1.76 11.49 -8.76
C ALA A 46 2.24 10.22 -9.48
N ARG A 47 1.35 9.23 -9.68
CA ARG A 47 1.65 8.02 -10.47
C ARG A 47 1.97 8.38 -11.93
N ALA A 48 1.19 9.28 -12.54
CA ALA A 48 1.44 9.75 -13.90
C ALA A 48 2.80 10.48 -14.01
N SER A 49 3.24 11.12 -12.93
CA SER A 49 4.56 11.76 -12.83
C SER A 49 5.70 10.78 -12.48
N GLY A 50 5.43 9.47 -12.42
CA GLY A 50 6.42 8.44 -12.12
C GLY A 50 6.79 8.31 -10.64
N ILE A 51 6.06 8.94 -9.72
CA ILE A 51 6.33 8.83 -8.29
C ILE A 51 6.01 7.41 -7.82
N ARG A 52 7.02 6.75 -7.25
CA ARG A 52 6.88 5.42 -6.66
C ARG A 52 6.40 5.53 -5.21
N PHE A 53 5.22 4.97 -4.94
CA PHE A 53 4.65 4.89 -3.60
C PHE A 53 5.17 3.67 -2.82
N GLY A 54 5.09 3.74 -1.49
CA GLY A 54 5.45 2.67 -0.58
C GLY A 54 6.90 2.72 -0.10
N ARG A 55 7.31 1.68 0.62
CA ARG A 55 8.68 1.59 1.15
C ARG A 55 9.67 1.52 -0.02
N PRO A 56 10.76 2.31 -0.01
CA PRO A 56 11.83 2.17 -1.00
C PRO A 56 12.35 0.75 -1.06
N LEU A 57 12.73 0.30 -2.25
CA LEU A 57 13.39 -0.99 -2.40
C LEU A 57 14.76 -0.94 -1.74
N SER A 58 15.18 -2.07 -1.18
CA SER A 58 16.55 -2.24 -0.71
C SER A 58 17.52 -2.00 -1.87
N ASP A 59 18.62 -1.30 -1.58
CA ASP A 59 19.71 -1.07 -2.52
C ASP A 59 20.22 -2.43 -3.08
N PRO A 60 20.27 -2.61 -4.41
CA PRO A 60 20.78 -3.83 -5.04
C PRO A 60 22.19 -4.23 -4.57
N ALA A 61 23.07 -3.26 -4.32
CA ALA A 61 24.43 -3.53 -3.83
C ALA A 61 24.39 -4.17 -2.44
N VAL A 62 23.62 -3.58 -1.52
CA VAL A 62 23.41 -4.12 -0.17
C VAL A 62 22.77 -5.50 -0.20
N VAL A 63 21.82 -5.74 -1.10
CA VAL A 63 21.19 -7.06 -1.26
C VAL A 63 22.20 -8.10 -1.73
N THR A 64 23.08 -7.74 -2.67
CA THR A 64 24.14 -8.61 -3.18
C THR A 64 25.14 -8.99 -2.09
N ASP A 65 25.63 -8.01 -1.32
CA ASP A 65 26.57 -8.25 -0.22
C ASP A 65 25.98 -9.20 0.83
N LYS A 66 24.71 -8.98 1.19
CA LYS A 66 23.99 -9.83 2.13
C LYS A 66 23.76 -11.24 1.60
N PHE A 67 23.56 -11.40 0.29
CA PHE A 67 23.52 -12.72 -0.32
C PHE A 67 24.86 -13.45 -0.24
N ALA A 68 25.98 -12.76 -0.45
CA ALA A 68 27.30 -13.36 -0.32
C ALA A 68 27.53 -13.91 1.10
N ILE A 69 27.19 -13.13 2.13
CA ILE A 69 27.27 -13.55 3.54
C ILE A 69 26.37 -14.77 3.80
N ALA A 70 25.11 -14.73 3.35
CA ALA A 70 24.18 -15.83 3.54
C ALA A 70 24.62 -17.10 2.81
N ALA A 71 25.14 -16.98 1.58
CA ALA A 71 25.60 -18.10 0.77
C ALA A 71 26.82 -18.78 1.40
N ASP A 72 27.83 -18.00 1.82
CA ASP A 72 29.00 -18.52 2.54
C ASP A 72 28.60 -19.28 3.81
N ALA A 73 27.68 -18.72 4.61
CA ALA A 73 27.17 -19.42 5.80
C ALA A 73 26.49 -20.76 5.45
N ARG A 74 25.75 -20.82 4.34
CA ARG A 74 25.07 -22.05 3.87
C ARG A 74 26.07 -23.10 3.39
N VAL A 75 27.14 -22.71 2.70
CA VAL A 75 28.22 -23.63 2.28
C VAL A 75 28.92 -24.24 3.50
N ARG A 76 29.07 -23.47 4.58
CA ARG A 76 29.60 -23.95 5.88
C ARG A 76 28.61 -24.81 6.69
N GLY A 77 27.50 -25.25 6.09
CA GLY A 77 26.52 -26.13 6.71
C GLY A 77 25.57 -25.46 7.70
N ARG A 78 25.53 -24.12 7.78
CA ARG A 78 24.58 -23.41 8.65
C ARG A 78 23.14 -23.53 8.11
N THR A 79 22.19 -23.43 9.04
CA THR A 79 20.77 -23.40 8.72
C THR A 79 20.41 -22.11 7.95
N ALA A 80 19.27 -22.11 7.25
CA ALA A 80 18.78 -20.91 6.56
C ALA A 80 18.45 -19.77 7.53
N GLU A 81 18.07 -20.09 8.76
CA GLU A 81 17.80 -19.11 9.81
C GLU A 81 19.08 -18.45 10.31
N ASP A 82 20.10 -19.24 10.60
CA ASP A 82 21.42 -18.73 10.99
C ASP A 82 22.07 -17.89 9.90
N ALA A 83 21.99 -18.36 8.64
CA ALA A 83 22.52 -17.63 7.49
C ALA A 83 21.82 -16.28 7.29
N ALA A 84 20.48 -16.24 7.42
CA ALA A 84 19.72 -15.00 7.34
C ALA A 84 20.12 -14.02 8.46
N ARG A 85 20.23 -14.53 9.70
CA ARG A 85 20.62 -13.73 10.86
C ARG A 85 22.01 -13.12 10.70
N LEU A 86 22.97 -13.89 10.19
CA LEU A 86 24.33 -13.41 9.90
C LEU A 86 24.35 -12.32 8.82
N ALA A 87 23.49 -12.42 7.81
CA ALA A 87 23.31 -11.39 6.77
C ALA A 87 22.47 -10.17 7.26
N GLY A 88 22.03 -10.16 8.52
CA GLY A 88 21.19 -9.09 9.06
C GLY A 88 19.78 -9.06 8.44
N TRP A 89 19.23 -10.23 8.15
CA TRP A 89 17.87 -10.43 7.64
C TRP A 89 17.09 -11.40 8.51
N SER A 90 15.77 -11.26 8.53
CA SER A 90 14.91 -12.35 8.99
C SER A 90 14.91 -13.48 7.95
N ARG A 91 14.66 -14.72 8.38
CA ARG A 91 14.50 -15.87 7.48
C ARG A 91 13.51 -15.59 6.34
N ALA A 92 12.40 -14.91 6.64
CA ALA A 92 11.41 -14.52 5.65
C ALA A 92 11.94 -13.48 4.65
N SER A 93 12.80 -12.55 5.08
CA SER A 93 13.42 -11.55 4.20
C SER A 93 14.42 -12.20 3.25
N LEU A 94 15.21 -13.16 3.73
CA LEU A 94 16.12 -13.95 2.89
C LEU A 94 15.35 -14.66 1.78
N TYR A 95 14.30 -15.40 2.12
CA TYR A 95 13.47 -16.09 1.11
C TYR A 95 12.76 -15.14 0.15
N ARG A 96 12.29 -13.98 0.62
CA ARG A 96 11.69 -12.97 -0.27
C ARG A 96 12.70 -12.47 -1.29
N HIS A 97 13.90 -12.08 -0.85
CA HIS A 97 14.93 -11.62 -1.76
C HIS A 97 15.35 -12.73 -2.75
N GLN A 98 15.42 -13.99 -2.32
CA GLN A 98 15.71 -15.13 -3.22
C GLN A 98 14.62 -15.32 -4.28
N ALA A 99 13.35 -15.25 -3.87
CA ALA A 99 12.22 -15.36 -4.78
C ALA A 99 12.18 -14.19 -5.78
N ASP A 100 12.45 -12.96 -5.31
CA ASP A 100 12.53 -11.77 -6.15
C ASP A 100 13.68 -11.88 -7.16
N ALA A 101 14.85 -12.39 -6.74
CA ALA A 101 16.00 -12.61 -7.62
C ALA A 101 15.72 -13.68 -8.69
N ALA A 102 15.12 -14.81 -8.28
CA ALA A 102 14.72 -15.87 -9.19
C ALA A 102 13.68 -15.40 -10.21
N TRP A 103 12.71 -14.59 -9.78
CA TRP A 103 11.73 -13.98 -10.66
C TRP A 103 12.38 -13.05 -11.70
N ARG A 104 13.29 -12.16 -11.27
CA ARG A 104 14.00 -11.25 -12.19
C ARG A 104 14.85 -12.00 -13.21
N ALA A 105 15.47 -13.11 -12.81
CA ALA A 105 16.22 -13.95 -13.73
C ALA A 105 15.31 -14.61 -14.79
N ALA A 106 14.07 -14.97 -14.43
CA ALA A 106 13.12 -15.61 -15.35
C ALA A 106 12.35 -14.61 -16.23
N ALA A 107 11.97 -13.45 -15.70
CA ALA A 107 11.11 -12.46 -16.36
C ALA A 107 11.88 -11.32 -17.08
N GLY A 108 13.21 -11.28 -16.93
CA GLY A 108 14.06 -10.19 -17.42
C GLY A 108 14.17 -9.03 -16.42
N GLU A 109 15.27 -8.27 -16.51
CA GLU A 109 15.70 -7.28 -15.50
C GLU A 109 14.72 -6.11 -15.29
N GLN A 110 13.83 -5.86 -16.26
CA GLN A 110 12.86 -4.77 -16.23
C GLN A 110 11.49 -5.16 -15.64
N ALA A 111 11.27 -6.45 -15.34
CA ALA A 111 9.99 -6.91 -14.81
C ALA A 111 9.79 -6.50 -13.33
N ALA A 112 8.61 -5.96 -13.02
CA ALA A 112 8.25 -5.67 -11.64
C ALA A 112 8.25 -6.96 -10.79
N PRO A 113 8.74 -6.94 -9.53
CA PRO A 113 8.73 -8.11 -8.68
C PRO A 113 7.28 -8.55 -8.37
N PRO A 114 7.04 -9.84 -8.09
CA PRO A 114 5.71 -10.34 -7.82
C PRO A 114 5.16 -9.72 -6.52
N VAL A 115 3.99 -9.10 -6.60
CA VAL A 115 3.29 -8.57 -5.42
C VAL A 115 2.72 -9.75 -4.63
N ARG A 116 3.43 -10.18 -3.60
CA ARG A 116 2.97 -11.29 -2.75
C ARG A 116 1.89 -10.79 -1.80
N ASN A 117 0.76 -11.51 -1.76
CA ASN A 117 -0.43 -11.16 -1.00
C ASN A 117 -1.13 -9.90 -1.53
N ARG A 118 -1.38 -9.87 -2.85
CA ARG A 118 -2.26 -8.88 -3.46
C ARG A 118 -3.67 -9.07 -2.89
N PRO A 119 -4.21 -8.12 -2.11
CA PRO A 119 -5.56 -8.26 -1.59
C PRO A 119 -6.56 -8.22 -2.76
N PRO A 120 -7.66 -9.00 -2.69
CA PRO A 120 -8.60 -9.17 -3.81
C PRO A 120 -9.14 -7.85 -4.40
N PHE A 121 -9.26 -6.81 -3.56
CA PHE A 121 -9.75 -5.50 -4.01
C PHE A 121 -8.77 -4.76 -4.94
N LEU A 122 -7.46 -5.05 -4.90
CA LEU A 122 -6.49 -4.44 -5.83
C LEU A 122 -6.53 -5.07 -7.23
N ASP A 123 -7.09 -6.26 -7.38
CA ASP A 123 -7.36 -6.84 -8.70
C ASP A 123 -8.52 -6.10 -9.37
N ALA A 124 -9.61 -5.87 -8.63
CA ALA A 124 -10.75 -5.07 -9.10
C ALA A 124 -10.36 -3.63 -9.49
N VAL A 125 -9.45 -2.99 -8.75
CA VAL A 125 -8.96 -1.63 -9.08
C VAL A 125 -8.07 -1.63 -10.33
N ALA A 126 -7.29 -2.68 -10.57
CA ALA A 126 -6.50 -2.78 -11.80
C ALA A 126 -7.38 -3.05 -13.02
N GLU A 127 -8.38 -3.91 -12.90
CA GLU A 127 -9.38 -4.14 -13.94
C GLU A 127 -10.19 -2.87 -14.27
N ALA A 128 -10.57 -2.09 -13.24
CA ALA A 128 -11.25 -0.80 -13.42
C ALA A 128 -10.34 0.28 -14.06
N GLY A 129 -9.05 0.29 -13.70
CA GLY A 129 -8.05 1.18 -14.32
C GLY A 129 -7.81 0.86 -15.79
N GLU A 130 -7.78 -0.43 -16.17
CA GLU A 130 -7.69 -0.87 -17.56
C GLU A 130 -8.96 -0.56 -18.35
N ALA A 131 -10.14 -0.67 -17.72
CA ALA A 131 -11.42 -0.28 -18.34
C ALA A 131 -11.49 1.24 -18.59
N SER A 132 -11.02 2.05 -17.65
CA SER A 132 -10.91 3.51 -17.79
C SER A 132 -9.89 3.92 -18.87
N ALA A 133 -8.77 3.20 -18.99
CA ALA A 133 -7.80 3.43 -20.06
C ALA A 133 -8.32 3.04 -21.46
N ARG A 134 -9.27 2.10 -21.56
CA ARG A 134 -9.93 1.69 -22.82
C ARG A 134 -11.07 2.64 -23.22
N LEU A 135 -11.74 3.28 -22.26
CA LEU A 135 -12.65 4.40 -22.49
C LEU A 135 -11.86 5.71 -22.46
N GLY A 136 -11.19 6.06 -23.56
CA GLY A 136 -10.37 7.27 -23.65
C GLY A 136 -11.04 8.51 -23.03
N ALA A 137 -10.54 8.92 -21.87
CA ALA A 137 -10.88 10.20 -21.27
C ALA A 137 -10.19 11.30 -22.06
N ALA A 138 -10.96 12.03 -22.88
CA ALA A 138 -10.53 13.32 -23.38
C ALA A 138 -10.27 14.25 -22.18
N PRO A 139 -9.18 15.04 -22.18
CA PRO A 139 -8.93 15.99 -21.11
C PRO A 139 -10.03 17.06 -21.10
N PRO A 140 -10.48 17.55 -19.93
CA PRO A 140 -11.37 18.69 -19.88
C PRO A 140 -10.66 19.95 -20.43
N ALA A 141 -11.41 20.75 -21.19
CA ALA A 141 -10.97 21.95 -21.90
C ALA A 141 -10.49 23.08 -20.97
#